data_AF-A0A2Z2KKM5-F1
#
_entry.id   AF-A0A2Z2KKM5-F1
#
_cell.length_a   1.000
_cell.length_b   1.000
_cell.length_c   1.000
_cell.angle_alpha   90.00
_cell.angle_beta   90.00
_cell.angle_gamma   90.00
#
_symmetry.space_group_name_H-M   'P 1'
#
loop_
_entity.id
_entity.type
_entity.pdbx_description
1 polymer ?
#
loop_
_entity_poly.entity_id
_entity_poly.type
_entity_poly.pdbx_seq_one_letter_code
_entity_poly.pdbx_strand_id
1 'polypeptide(L)'
;MWKIVRRGYILVILFSIVFLVFSAFAGVEIWISVLNIALHYTKQKGYIESQYETAVIPIVILSIVVFFYVLFIIFSIKKNKQNLMFICFIVSIVFFVSTPRLGWIYDVKDYFHKVSIESNEKFLNNIQTEINNQPIPSYLIDTKASERRVKELKTKYVVVLVKNTEGAITKNEVGYFLDVARSKKFKNVNLLFYDKSKENSVDISMNFENGVTFCYPNMECEDLGVKENE
;
A
#
# COMPACT_ATOMS: atom_id res chain seq x y z
N MET A 1 -13.42 11.93 -53.51
CA MET A 1 -12.25 11.07 -53.24
C MET A 1 -11.30 11.63 -52.17
N TRP A 2 -10.92 12.91 -52.24
CA TRP A 2 -9.94 13.52 -51.31
C TRP A 2 -10.36 13.53 -49.81
N LYS A 3 -11.65 13.71 -49.50
CA LYS A 3 -12.18 13.65 -48.11
C LYS A 3 -12.09 12.26 -47.46
N ILE A 4 -12.15 11.19 -48.24
CA ILE A 4 -12.15 9.79 -47.72
C ILE A 4 -10.71 9.37 -47.39
N VAL A 5 -9.75 9.73 -48.24
CA VAL A 5 -8.31 9.49 -48.00
C VAL A 5 -7.82 10.22 -46.75
N ARG A 6 -8.31 11.44 -46.49
CA ARG A 6 -7.95 12.23 -45.31
C ARG A 6 -8.47 11.63 -43.99
N ARG A 7 -9.67 11.04 -43.99
CA ARG A 7 -10.25 10.37 -42.79
C ARG A 7 -9.49 9.10 -42.40
N GLY A 8 -9.06 8.31 -43.37
CA GLY A 8 -8.27 7.10 -43.10
C GLY A 8 -6.92 7.41 -42.44
N TYR A 9 -6.29 8.51 -42.84
CA TYR A 9 -4.98 8.91 -42.29
C TYR A 9 -5.08 9.43 -40.83
N ILE A 10 -6.11 10.23 -40.53
CA ILE A 10 -6.37 10.74 -39.17
C ILE A 10 -6.65 9.59 -38.20
N LEU A 11 -7.47 8.61 -38.60
CA LEU A 11 -7.76 7.44 -37.78
C LEU A 11 -6.50 6.64 -37.46
N VAL A 12 -5.59 6.47 -38.43
CA VAL A 12 -4.32 5.75 -38.21
C VAL A 12 -3.41 6.48 -37.24
N ILE A 13 -3.32 7.81 -37.31
CA ILE A 13 -2.53 8.61 -36.36
C ILE A 13 -3.09 8.50 -34.95
N LEU A 14 -4.41 8.70 -34.80
CA LEU A 14 -5.07 8.65 -33.50
C LEU A 14 -4.86 7.27 -32.84
N PHE A 15 -5.01 6.21 -33.62
CA PHE A 15 -4.80 4.84 -33.16
C PHE A 15 -3.34 4.58 -32.77
N SER A 16 -2.38 5.19 -33.48
CA SER A 16 -0.95 5.09 -33.16
C SER A 16 -0.61 5.76 -31.82
N ILE A 17 -1.20 6.93 -31.54
CA ILE A 17 -1.02 7.63 -30.27
C ILE A 17 -1.63 6.81 -29.13
N VAL A 18 -2.85 6.30 -29.31
CA VAL A 18 -3.52 5.46 -28.31
C VAL A 18 -2.67 4.22 -27.98
N PHE A 19 -2.06 3.58 -28.97
CA PHE A 19 -1.19 2.43 -28.72
C PHE A 19 0.11 2.77 -28.02
N LEU A 20 0.70 3.92 -28.33
CA LEU A 20 1.92 4.36 -27.66
C LEU A 20 1.63 4.63 -26.17
N VAL A 21 0.50 5.28 -25.88
CA VAL A 21 0.01 5.48 -24.51
C VAL A 21 -0.26 4.13 -23.83
N PHE A 22 -1.02 3.24 -24.47
CA PHE A 22 -1.30 1.90 -23.95
C PHE A 22 -0.01 1.12 -23.64
N SER A 23 1.02 1.23 -24.49
CA SER A 23 2.31 0.55 -24.30
C SER A 23 3.03 1.01 -23.03
N ALA A 24 3.00 2.31 -22.75
CA ALA A 24 3.56 2.85 -21.51
C ALA A 24 2.84 2.27 -20.27
N PHE A 25 1.50 2.27 -20.28
CA PHE A 25 0.70 1.69 -19.19
C PHE A 25 0.87 0.17 -19.06
N ALA A 26 0.90 -0.54 -20.18
CA ALA A 26 1.07 -1.99 -20.20
C ALA A 26 2.40 -2.43 -19.60
N GLY A 27 3.50 -1.70 -19.87
CA GLY A 27 4.79 -1.97 -19.25
C GLY A 27 4.73 -1.93 -17.71
N VAL A 28 4.06 -0.93 -17.15
CA VAL A 28 3.83 -0.77 -15.70
C VAL A 28 2.96 -1.91 -15.16
N GLU A 29 1.83 -2.19 -15.80
CA GLU A 29 0.86 -3.20 -15.37
C GLU A 29 1.42 -4.63 -15.42
N ILE A 30 2.19 -4.95 -16.47
CA ILE A 30 2.89 -6.24 -16.58
C ILE A 30 3.86 -6.40 -15.41
N TRP A 31 4.63 -5.35 -15.10
CA TRP A 31 5.58 -5.39 -13.99
C TRP A 31 4.87 -5.65 -12.65
N ILE A 32 3.81 -4.89 -12.35
CA ILE A 32 3.00 -5.05 -11.13
C ILE A 32 2.38 -6.45 -11.04
N SER A 33 1.85 -6.95 -12.15
CA SER A 33 1.23 -8.28 -12.21
C SER A 33 2.25 -9.39 -11.97
N VAL A 34 3.41 -9.31 -12.61
CA VAL A 34 4.51 -10.28 -12.42
C VAL A 34 5.01 -10.25 -10.98
N LEU A 35 5.18 -9.07 -10.38
CA LEU A 35 5.59 -8.94 -8.98
C LEU A 35 4.57 -9.59 -8.04
N ASN A 36 3.28 -9.29 -8.21
CA ASN A 36 2.21 -9.84 -7.37
C ASN A 36 2.13 -11.37 -7.47
N ILE A 37 2.29 -11.93 -8.68
CA ILE A 37 2.34 -13.38 -8.88
C ILE A 37 3.57 -13.97 -8.19
N ALA A 38 4.76 -13.39 -8.39
CA ALA A 38 5.99 -13.85 -7.79
C ALA A 38 5.91 -13.85 -6.25
N LEU A 39 5.39 -12.78 -5.65
CA LEU A 39 5.20 -12.66 -4.20
C LEU A 39 4.22 -13.72 -3.66
N HIS A 40 3.13 -13.99 -4.39
CA HIS A 40 2.16 -15.00 -3.97
C HIS A 40 2.76 -16.41 -3.94
N TYR A 41 3.58 -16.77 -4.93
CA TYR A 41 4.19 -18.10 -5.00
C TYR A 41 5.43 -18.27 -4.12
N THR A 42 6.16 -17.19 -3.81
CA THR A 42 7.42 -17.31 -3.05
C THR A 42 7.23 -17.51 -1.55
N LYS A 43 6.01 -17.38 -0.98
CA LYS A 43 5.70 -17.59 0.46
C LYS A 43 6.79 -17.03 1.40
N GLN A 44 7.47 -15.97 0.98
CA GLN A 44 8.69 -15.55 1.65
C GLN A 44 8.29 -14.76 2.88
N LYS A 45 8.87 -15.11 4.03
CA LYS A 45 8.68 -14.47 5.34
C LYS A 45 9.25 -13.04 5.38
N GLY A 46 8.96 -12.24 4.36
CA GLY A 46 9.41 -10.88 4.17
C GLY A 46 8.23 -9.92 4.08
N TYR A 47 8.46 -8.70 4.54
CA TYR A 47 7.53 -7.60 4.79
C TYR A 47 6.79 -7.03 3.55
N ILE A 48 6.71 -7.74 2.43
CA ILE A 48 6.02 -7.26 1.21
C ILE A 48 5.01 -8.34 0.80
N GLU A 49 3.73 -8.02 0.99
CA GLU A 49 2.61 -8.92 0.68
C GLU A 49 2.01 -8.55 -0.69
N SER A 50 1.42 -9.52 -1.40
CA SER A 50 0.80 -9.24 -2.69
C SER A 50 -0.38 -8.28 -2.53
N GLN A 51 -0.56 -7.38 -3.51
CA GLN A 51 -1.68 -6.44 -3.52
C GLN A 51 -3.03 -7.16 -3.54
N TYR A 52 -3.08 -8.35 -4.13
CA TYR A 52 -4.26 -9.18 -4.24
C TYR A 52 -4.13 -10.41 -3.34
N GLU A 53 -5.22 -10.80 -2.67
CA GLU A 53 -5.27 -12.00 -1.81
C GLU A 53 -5.03 -13.30 -2.60
N THR A 54 -5.32 -13.28 -3.89
CA THR A 54 -5.15 -14.40 -4.81
C THR A 54 -4.35 -13.98 -6.05
N ALA A 55 -3.56 -14.90 -6.60
CA ALA A 55 -2.89 -14.68 -7.89
C ALA A 55 -3.84 -14.65 -9.10
N VAL A 56 -5.13 -14.99 -8.92
CA VAL A 56 -6.10 -15.02 -10.03
C VAL A 56 -6.27 -13.65 -10.66
N ILE A 57 -6.41 -12.60 -9.84
CA ILE A 57 -6.62 -11.22 -10.32
C ILE A 57 -5.44 -10.73 -11.17
N PRO A 58 -4.17 -10.78 -10.72
CA PRO A 58 -3.05 -10.34 -11.54
C PRO A 58 -2.86 -11.21 -12.79
N ILE A 59 -3.20 -12.51 -12.75
CA ILE A 59 -3.18 -13.37 -13.94
C ILE A 59 -4.22 -12.91 -14.97
N VAL A 60 -5.43 -12.56 -14.54
CA VAL A 60 -6.48 -12.05 -15.43
C VAL A 60 -6.07 -10.71 -16.05
N ILE A 61 -5.53 -9.78 -15.26
CA ILE A 61 -5.02 -8.49 -15.76
C ILE A 61 -3.93 -8.73 -16.80
N LEU A 62 -2.94 -9.56 -16.49
CA LEU A 62 -1.86 -9.89 -17.42
C LEU A 62 -2.40 -10.51 -18.72
N SER A 63 -3.38 -11.40 -18.62
CA SER A 63 -4.03 -12.03 -19.79
C SER A 63 -4.73 -11.00 -20.68
N ILE A 64 -5.42 -10.02 -20.09
CA ILE A 64 -6.07 -8.93 -20.81
C ILE A 64 -5.03 -8.07 -21.55
N VAL A 65 -3.93 -7.72 -20.88
CA VAL A 65 -2.85 -6.93 -21.49
C VAL A 65 -2.22 -7.67 -22.67
N VAL A 66 -1.92 -8.97 -22.51
CA VAL A 66 -1.39 -9.83 -23.58
C VAL A 66 -2.37 -9.89 -24.75
N PHE A 67 -3.68 -10.04 -24.49
CA PHE A 67 -4.70 -10.06 -25.53
C PHE A 67 -4.72 -8.77 -26.36
N PHE A 68 -4.70 -7.60 -25.72
CA PHE A 68 -4.62 -6.32 -26.44
C PHE A 68 -3.33 -6.19 -27.26
N TYR A 69 -2.21 -6.71 -26.75
CA TYR A 69 -0.95 -6.76 -27.48
C TYR A 69 -1.02 -7.62 -28.75
N VAL A 70 -1.66 -8.77 -28.67
CA VAL A 70 -1.88 -9.64 -29.84
C VAL A 70 -2.75 -8.93 -30.89
N LEU A 71 -3.84 -8.28 -30.46
CA LEU A 71 -4.68 -7.49 -31.38
C LEU A 71 -3.88 -6.36 -32.05
N PHE A 72 -3.01 -5.69 -31.29
CA PHE A 72 -2.14 -4.64 -31.81
C PHE A 72 -1.15 -5.16 -32.85
N ILE A 73 -0.52 -6.31 -32.62
CA ILE A 73 0.39 -6.95 -33.58
C ILE A 73 -0.35 -7.28 -34.87
N ILE A 74 -1.52 -7.92 -34.77
CA ILE A 74 -2.35 -8.26 -35.94
C ILE A 74 -2.73 -7.01 -36.73
N PHE A 75 -3.14 -5.94 -36.04
CA PHE A 75 -3.47 -4.67 -36.68
C PHE A 75 -2.26 -4.05 -37.39
N SER A 76 -1.11 -4.03 -36.73
CA SER A 76 0.13 -3.44 -37.27
C SER A 76 0.62 -4.16 -38.51
N ILE A 77 0.53 -5.50 -38.54
CA ILE A 77 0.85 -6.32 -39.72
C ILE A 77 -0.11 -5.97 -40.86
N LYS A 78 -1.43 -5.99 -40.61
CA LYS A 78 -2.45 -5.69 -41.63
C LYS A 78 -2.32 -4.28 -42.23
N LYS A 79 -1.79 -3.32 -41.48
CA LYS A 79 -1.60 -1.93 -41.93
C LYS A 79 -0.18 -1.61 -42.39
N ASN A 80 0.71 -2.61 -42.45
CA ASN A 80 2.11 -2.45 -42.81
C ASN A 80 2.84 -1.39 -41.95
N LYS A 81 2.57 -1.39 -40.63
CA LYS A 81 3.11 -0.45 -39.63
C LYS A 81 4.08 -1.14 -38.67
N GLN A 82 4.99 -1.95 -39.19
CA GLN A 82 5.97 -2.70 -38.39
C GLN A 82 6.85 -1.79 -37.51
N ASN A 83 7.22 -0.60 -38.01
CA ASN A 83 8.00 0.37 -37.22
C ASN A 83 7.26 0.85 -35.97
N LEU A 84 5.94 1.06 -36.06
CA LEU A 84 5.13 1.45 -34.90
C LEU A 84 5.08 0.34 -33.85
N MET A 85 4.95 -0.91 -34.31
CA MET A 85 4.98 -2.09 -33.44
C MET A 85 6.30 -2.15 -32.66
N PHE A 86 7.42 -1.96 -33.35
CA PHE A 86 8.75 -1.99 -32.74
C PHE A 86 8.94 -0.86 -31.71
N ILE A 87 8.51 0.36 -32.04
CA ILE A 87 8.55 1.50 -31.09
C ILE A 87 7.73 1.21 -29.84
N CYS A 88 6.48 0.73 -29.99
CA CYS A 88 5.59 0.41 -28.88
C CYS A 88 6.16 -0.70 -27.98
N PHE A 89 6.79 -1.71 -28.59
CA PHE A 89 7.48 -2.77 -27.86
C PHE A 89 8.65 -2.22 -27.03
N ILE A 90 9.51 -1.38 -27.63
CA ILE A 90 10.61 -0.73 -26.90
C ILE A 90 10.07 0.14 -25.75
N VAL A 91 9.04 0.95 -26.01
CA VAL A 91 8.42 1.80 -24.97
C VAL A 91 7.96 0.94 -23.80
N SER A 92 7.31 -0.20 -24.05
CA SER A 92 6.85 -1.09 -22.98
C SER A 92 7.98 -1.69 -22.16
N ILE A 93 9.08 -2.09 -22.82
CA ILE A 93 10.28 -2.57 -22.12
C ILE A 93 10.86 -1.46 -21.24
N VAL A 94 10.97 -0.24 -21.76
CA VAL A 94 11.49 0.90 -21.01
C VAL A 94 10.63 1.15 -19.76
N PHE A 95 9.31 1.16 -19.89
CA PHE A 95 8.42 1.33 -18.74
C PHE A 95 8.48 0.14 -17.78
N PHE A 96 8.49 -1.10 -18.27
CA PHE A 96 8.63 -2.30 -17.44
C PHE A 96 9.89 -2.26 -16.57
N VAL A 97 11.04 -1.87 -17.14
CA VAL A 97 12.32 -1.79 -16.40
C VAL A 97 12.38 -0.54 -15.52
N SER A 98 11.77 0.57 -15.93
CA SER A 98 11.83 1.84 -15.18
C SER A 98 10.83 1.91 -14.02
N THR A 99 9.72 1.17 -14.10
CA THR A 99 8.67 1.10 -13.07
C THR A 99 9.20 0.80 -11.67
N PRO A 100 10.03 -0.24 -11.44
CA PRO A 100 10.61 -0.47 -10.12
C PRO A 100 11.39 0.75 -9.63
N ARG A 101 12.22 1.35 -10.48
CA ARG A 101 13.03 2.50 -10.10
C ARG A 101 12.18 3.71 -9.69
N LEU A 102 11.09 3.97 -10.41
CA LEU A 102 10.15 5.04 -10.07
C LEU A 102 9.38 4.74 -8.78
N GLY A 103 8.96 3.48 -8.56
CA GLY A 103 8.29 3.07 -7.33
C GLY A 103 9.12 3.27 -6.06
N TRP A 104 10.46 3.18 -6.18
CA TRP A 104 11.38 3.42 -5.07
C TRP A 104 11.64 4.92 -4.82
N ILE A 105 11.55 5.77 -5.85
CA ILE A 105 11.80 7.22 -5.75
C ILE A 105 10.57 7.95 -5.19
N TYR A 106 9.36 7.52 -5.56
CA TYR A 106 8.11 8.17 -5.16
C TYR A 106 7.47 7.60 -3.89
N ASP A 107 8.22 6.86 -3.07
CA ASP A 107 7.74 6.25 -1.82
C ASP A 107 6.47 5.39 -1.99
N VAL A 108 6.25 4.85 -3.19
CA VAL A 108 5.17 3.91 -3.52
C VAL A 108 5.34 2.60 -2.72
N LYS A 109 6.47 2.43 -2.03
CA LYS A 109 6.75 1.37 -1.08
C LYS A 109 5.61 1.21 -0.06
N ASP A 110 5.04 2.30 0.43
CA ASP A 110 3.93 2.25 1.39
C ASP A 110 2.60 1.82 0.74
N TYR A 111 2.43 2.05 -0.56
CA TYR A 111 1.27 1.54 -1.33
C TYR A 111 1.31 0.01 -1.50
N PHE A 112 2.51 -0.56 -1.59
CA PHE A 112 2.72 -2.01 -1.67
C PHE A 112 2.86 -2.66 -0.27
N HIS A 113 3.06 -1.88 0.78
CA HIS A 113 3.15 -2.38 2.15
C HIS A 113 1.75 -2.56 2.73
N LYS A 114 1.08 -3.66 2.36
CA LYS A 114 -0.16 -4.08 3.02
C LYS A 114 0.13 -4.88 4.29
N VAL A 115 -0.64 -4.61 5.33
CA VAL A 115 -0.65 -5.37 6.57
C VAL A 115 -1.83 -6.32 6.56
N SER A 116 -1.57 -7.62 6.45
CA SER A 116 -2.58 -8.66 6.64
C SER A 116 -3.05 -8.78 8.09
N ILE A 117 -4.23 -9.36 8.27
CA ILE A 117 -4.79 -9.69 9.60
C ILE A 117 -3.80 -10.57 10.39
N GLU A 118 -3.23 -11.61 9.76
CA GLU A 118 -2.27 -12.49 10.42
C GLU A 118 -0.98 -11.75 10.85
N SER A 119 -0.48 -10.85 10.00
CA SER A 119 0.69 -10.03 10.38
C SER A 119 0.34 -9.08 11.52
N ASN A 120 -0.87 -8.50 11.51
CA ASN A 120 -1.34 -7.65 12.59
C ASN A 120 -1.54 -8.42 13.90
N GLU A 121 -2.05 -9.65 13.87
CA GLU A 121 -2.13 -10.51 15.06
C GLU A 121 -0.75 -10.77 15.68
N LYS A 122 0.28 -10.98 14.86
CA LYS A 122 1.67 -11.08 15.36
C LYS A 122 2.15 -9.79 16.01
N PHE A 123 1.75 -8.63 15.48
CA PHE A 123 2.01 -7.33 16.09
C PHE A 123 1.28 -7.21 17.44
N LEU A 124 -0.03 -7.48 17.48
CA LEU A 124 -0.85 -7.46 18.69
C LEU A 124 -0.29 -8.37 19.79
N ASN A 125 0.17 -9.58 19.43
CA ASN A 125 0.77 -10.51 20.39
C ASN A 125 2.09 -9.98 20.98
N ASN A 126 2.89 -9.25 20.19
CA ASN A 126 4.09 -8.59 20.72
C ASN A 126 3.69 -7.48 21.70
N ILE A 127 2.74 -6.61 21.32
CA ILE A 127 2.23 -5.56 22.22
C ILE A 127 1.64 -6.18 23.50
N GLN A 128 0.88 -7.27 23.41
CA GLN A 128 0.32 -7.96 24.57
C GLN A 128 1.41 -8.50 25.50
N THR A 129 2.50 -9.03 24.93
CA THR A 129 3.65 -9.51 25.69
C THR A 129 4.32 -8.35 26.42
N GLU A 130 4.48 -7.20 25.76
CA GLU A 130 5.01 -5.98 26.37
C GLU A 130 4.10 -5.44 27.47
N ILE A 131 2.78 -5.46 27.30
CA ILE A 131 1.81 -5.10 28.35
C ILE A 131 1.94 -6.03 29.57
N ASN A 132 2.07 -7.33 29.34
CA ASN A 132 2.13 -8.31 30.43
C ASN A 132 3.45 -8.23 31.22
N ASN A 133 4.53 -7.79 30.58
CA ASN A 133 5.86 -7.66 31.19
C ASN A 133 6.09 -6.30 31.87
N GLN A 134 5.12 -5.38 31.76
CA GLN A 134 5.20 -4.03 32.29
C GLN A 134 4.65 -3.91 33.72
N PRO A 135 5.17 -2.94 34.49
CA PRO A 135 4.56 -2.54 35.77
C PRO A 135 3.27 -1.73 35.62
N ILE A 136 2.83 -1.40 34.40
CA ILE A 136 1.64 -0.59 34.12
C ILE A 136 0.56 -1.47 33.44
N PRO A 137 -0.23 -2.25 34.20
CA PRO A 137 -1.21 -3.19 33.67
C PRO A 137 -2.54 -2.49 33.37
N SER A 138 -2.52 -1.29 32.81
CA SER A 138 -3.73 -0.46 32.70
C SER A 138 -4.51 -0.62 31.39
N TYR A 139 -4.04 -1.43 30.43
CA TYR A 139 -4.66 -1.53 29.10
C TYR A 139 -4.98 -2.95 28.68
N LEU A 140 -6.11 -3.09 27.97
CA LEU A 140 -6.53 -4.29 27.26
C LEU A 140 -6.53 -4.00 25.76
N ILE A 141 -6.07 -4.97 24.96
CA ILE A 141 -6.17 -4.89 23.50
C ILE A 141 -7.59 -5.27 23.07
N ASP A 142 -8.31 -4.36 22.41
CA ASP A 142 -9.56 -4.67 21.73
C ASP A 142 -9.24 -5.28 20.36
N THR A 143 -9.07 -6.61 20.33
CA THR A 143 -8.67 -7.36 19.13
C THR A 143 -9.68 -7.20 18.00
N LYS A 144 -10.98 -7.21 18.32
CA LYS A 144 -12.05 -7.04 17.33
C LYS A 144 -12.04 -5.64 16.71
N ALA A 145 -11.84 -4.59 17.50
CA ALA A 145 -11.71 -3.24 16.98
C ALA A 145 -10.43 -3.08 16.14
N SER A 146 -9.32 -3.68 16.60
CA SER A 146 -8.04 -3.67 15.89
C SER A 146 -8.15 -4.34 14.50
N GLU A 147 -8.78 -5.52 14.41
CA GLU A 147 -9.01 -6.22 13.15
C GLU A 147 -9.87 -5.41 12.16
N ARG A 148 -10.94 -4.76 12.65
CA ARG A 148 -11.78 -3.90 11.79
C ARG A 148 -10.98 -2.74 11.22
N ARG A 149 -10.20 -2.08 12.08
CA ARG A 149 -9.43 -0.89 11.69
C ARG A 149 -8.22 -1.24 10.82
N VAL A 150 -7.62 -2.42 10.97
CA VAL A 150 -6.59 -2.91 10.02
C VAL A 150 -7.16 -3.12 8.62
N LYS A 151 -8.41 -3.59 8.49
CA LYS A 151 -9.10 -3.75 7.19
C LYS A 151 -9.40 -2.40 6.53
N GLU A 152 -9.64 -1.37 7.33
CA GLU A 152 -9.88 0.00 6.87
C GLU A 152 -8.57 0.67 6.41
N LEU A 153 -7.55 0.66 7.27
CA LEU A 153 -6.30 1.37 7.03
C LEU A 153 -5.35 0.64 6.08
N LYS A 154 -5.36 -0.70 6.06
CA LYS A 154 -4.64 -1.64 5.17
C LYS A 154 -3.12 -1.55 5.12
N THR A 155 -2.52 -0.39 5.34
CA THR A 155 -1.08 -0.12 5.23
C THR A 155 -0.42 0.16 6.58
N LYS A 156 -1.20 0.12 7.66
CA LYS A 156 -0.76 0.36 9.03
C LYS A 156 -1.05 -0.87 9.87
N TYR A 157 -0.09 -1.25 10.73
CA TYR A 157 -0.34 -2.11 11.87
C TYR A 157 -1.22 -1.34 12.84
N VAL A 158 -2.28 -1.98 13.35
CA VAL A 158 -3.26 -1.29 14.20
C VAL A 158 -3.41 -2.02 15.51
N VAL A 159 -3.33 -1.26 16.60
CA VAL A 159 -3.72 -1.72 17.94
C VAL A 159 -4.66 -0.72 18.57
N VAL A 160 -5.79 -1.23 19.07
CA VAL A 160 -6.75 -0.48 19.87
C VAL A 160 -6.56 -0.88 21.32
N LEU A 161 -6.13 0.08 22.14
CA LEU A 161 -5.81 -0.06 23.55
C LEU A 161 -6.91 0.60 24.37
N VAL A 162 -7.57 -0.16 25.25
CA VAL A 162 -8.64 0.34 26.12
C VAL A 162 -8.19 0.27 27.57
N LYS A 163 -8.27 1.38 28.30
CA LYS A 163 -7.94 1.37 29.73
C LYS A 163 -8.87 0.43 30.49
N ASN A 164 -8.31 -0.38 31.40
CA ASN A 164 -9.06 -1.18 32.37
C ASN A 164 -9.30 -0.41 33.69
N THR A 165 -8.58 0.69 33.89
CA THR A 165 -8.61 1.54 35.09
C THR A 165 -9.29 2.87 34.77
N GLU A 166 -9.88 3.47 35.81
CA GLU A 166 -10.48 4.80 35.71
C GLU A 166 -9.41 5.89 35.65
N GLY A 167 -9.78 7.02 35.06
CA GLY A 167 -8.90 8.17 34.89
C GLY A 167 -8.50 8.42 33.43
N ALA A 168 -7.98 9.62 33.19
CA ALA A 168 -7.54 10.07 31.89
C ALA A 168 -6.34 9.26 31.37
N ILE A 169 -6.15 9.27 30.06
CA ILE A 169 -4.94 8.77 29.40
C ILE A 169 -3.79 9.70 29.78
N THR A 170 -2.66 9.15 30.24
CA THR A 170 -1.52 9.94 30.70
C THR A 170 -0.33 9.88 29.74
N LYS A 171 0.51 10.91 29.79
CA LYS A 171 1.71 11.03 28.97
C LYS A 171 2.66 9.83 29.11
N ASN A 172 2.85 9.34 30.33
CA ASN A 172 3.75 8.22 30.60
C ASN A 172 3.24 6.92 29.98
N GLU A 173 1.92 6.70 30.01
CA GLU A 173 1.28 5.54 29.35
C GLU A 173 1.49 5.61 27.84
N VAL A 174 1.19 6.76 27.22
CA VAL A 174 1.33 6.94 25.77
C VAL A 174 2.78 6.82 25.32
N GLY A 175 3.71 7.49 26.02
CA GLY A 175 5.13 7.45 25.70
C GLY A 175 5.70 6.02 25.67
N TYR A 176 5.28 5.17 26.61
CA TYR A 176 5.70 3.78 26.64
C TYR A 176 5.31 3.02 25.36
N PHE A 177 4.04 3.09 24.95
CA PHE A 177 3.57 2.39 23.76
C PHE A 177 4.17 2.96 22.47
N LEU A 178 4.48 4.26 22.44
CA LEU A 178 5.22 4.86 21.32
C LEU A 178 6.61 4.25 21.19
N ASP A 179 7.34 4.03 22.29
CA ASP A 179 8.66 3.40 22.25
C ASP A 179 8.59 1.94 21.77
N VAL A 180 7.59 1.18 22.23
CA VAL A 180 7.36 -0.20 21.78
C VAL A 180 7.03 -0.25 20.28
N ALA A 181 6.18 0.67 19.82
CA ALA A 181 5.77 0.76 18.43
C ALA A 181 6.90 1.29 17.51
N ARG A 182 7.93 1.93 18.06
CA ARG A 182 9.12 2.42 17.34
C ARG A 182 10.11 1.32 16.95
N SER A 183 9.61 0.13 16.66
CA SER A 183 10.42 -0.99 16.20
C SER A 183 10.60 -0.97 14.68
N LYS A 184 11.82 -1.19 14.20
CA LYS A 184 12.11 -1.41 12.75
C LYS A 184 11.25 -2.49 12.11
N LYS A 185 10.71 -3.39 12.94
CA LYS A 185 9.84 -4.50 12.53
C LYS A 185 8.46 -4.02 12.06
N PHE A 186 7.97 -2.89 12.57
CA PHE A 186 6.64 -2.36 12.28
C PHE A 186 6.76 -0.96 11.68
N LYS A 187 6.84 -0.89 10.35
CA LYS A 187 7.21 0.35 9.65
C LYS A 187 6.17 1.46 9.83
N ASN A 188 4.89 1.11 9.76
CA ASN A 188 3.75 2.03 9.89
C ASN A 188 2.78 1.50 10.95
N VAL A 189 2.59 2.23 12.04
CA VAL A 189 1.76 1.82 13.18
C VAL A 189 0.69 2.88 13.46
N ASN A 190 -0.50 2.42 13.82
CA ASN A 190 -1.59 3.22 14.34
C ASN A 190 -1.94 2.70 15.74
N LEU A 191 -1.76 3.56 16.74
CA LEU A 191 -2.09 3.32 18.13
C LEU A 191 -3.35 4.11 18.46
N LEU A 192 -4.43 3.44 18.82
CA LEU A 192 -5.66 4.09 19.26
C LEU A 192 -5.89 3.80 20.73
N PHE A 193 -5.83 4.83 21.56
CA PHE A 193 -6.06 4.75 22.99
C PHE A 193 -7.50 5.15 23.30
N TYR A 194 -8.16 4.40 24.17
CA TYR A 194 -9.42 4.77 24.81
C TYR A 194 -9.25 4.78 26.32
N ASP A 195 -9.93 5.72 26.98
CA ASP A 195 -10.21 5.58 28.39
C ASP A 195 -11.22 4.44 28.66
N LYS A 196 -11.47 4.14 29.94
CA LYS A 196 -12.34 3.03 30.35
C LYS A 196 -13.79 3.24 29.92
N SER A 197 -14.27 4.49 29.91
CA SER A 197 -15.64 4.83 29.46
C SER A 197 -15.77 4.83 27.93
N LYS A 198 -14.65 4.84 27.20
CA LYS A 198 -14.56 5.05 25.74
C LYS A 198 -15.12 6.41 25.29
N GLU A 199 -15.18 7.38 26.20
CA GLU A 199 -15.62 8.74 25.88
C GLU A 199 -14.48 9.57 25.30
N ASN A 200 -13.26 9.38 25.82
CA ASN A 200 -12.07 10.04 25.31
C ASN A 200 -11.18 9.05 24.57
N SER A 201 -10.60 9.51 23.47
CA SER A 201 -9.67 8.70 22.67
C SER A 201 -8.52 9.53 22.13
N VAL A 202 -7.37 8.91 21.98
CA VAL A 202 -6.20 9.50 21.30
C VAL A 202 -5.73 8.55 20.22
N ASP A 203 -5.76 9.01 18.97
CA ASP A 203 -5.29 8.31 17.79
C ASP A 203 -3.90 8.83 17.41
N ILE A 204 -2.91 7.95 17.38
CA ILE A 204 -1.54 8.28 17.00
C ILE A 204 -1.12 7.39 15.85
N SER A 205 -0.75 8.00 14.72
CA SER A 205 -0.03 7.32 13.67
C SER A 205 1.45 7.62 13.74
N MET A 206 2.26 6.59 13.50
CA MET A 206 3.70 6.72 13.49
C MET A 206 4.32 5.88 12.38
N ASN A 207 5.46 6.37 11.91
CA ASN A 207 6.34 5.70 10.99
C ASN A 207 7.69 5.51 11.69
N PHE A 208 8.33 4.35 11.53
CA PHE A 208 9.62 4.08 12.18
C PHE A 208 10.71 5.12 11.81
N GLU A 209 10.73 5.56 10.55
CA GLU A 209 11.74 6.49 10.01
C GLU A 209 11.42 7.93 10.44
N ASN A 210 10.14 8.31 10.37
CA ASN A 210 9.72 9.70 10.58
C ASN A 210 9.18 9.97 12.00
N GLY A 211 9.06 8.97 12.88
CA GLY A 211 8.44 9.13 14.20
C GLY A 211 6.93 9.31 14.13
N VAL A 212 6.35 10.17 14.96
CA VAL A 212 4.90 10.42 14.96
C VAL A 212 4.55 11.27 13.75
N THR A 213 3.66 10.75 12.90
CA THR A 213 3.25 11.40 11.65
C THR A 213 1.86 12.02 11.72
N PHE A 214 1.06 11.64 12.72
CA PHE A 214 -0.26 12.20 12.95
C PHE A 214 -0.71 11.92 14.39
N CYS A 215 -1.35 12.88 15.04
CA CYS A 215 -1.97 12.70 16.34
C CYS A 215 -3.31 13.45 16.42
N TYR A 216 -4.36 12.79 16.94
CA TYR A 216 -5.68 13.38 17.12
C TYR A 216 -6.36 12.90 18.41
N PRO A 217 -7.12 13.74 19.13
CA PRO A 217 -7.32 15.17 18.87
C PRO A 217 -6.14 16.04 19.32
N ASN A 218 -5.94 17.16 18.64
CA ASN A 218 -4.71 17.96 18.76
C ASN A 218 -4.45 18.46 20.19
N MET A 219 -5.51 18.85 20.92
CA MET A 219 -5.37 19.38 22.29
C MET A 219 -4.84 18.28 23.24
N GLU A 220 -5.41 17.08 23.16
CA GLU A 220 -4.98 15.93 23.93
C GLU A 220 -3.55 15.51 23.56
N CYS A 221 -3.18 15.60 22.27
CA CYS A 221 -1.82 15.32 21.81
C CYS A 221 -0.78 16.29 22.38
N GLU A 222 -1.11 17.58 22.44
CA GLU A 222 -0.25 18.61 23.06
C GLU A 222 -0.06 18.35 24.55
N ASP A 223 -1.14 18.05 25.28
CA ASP A 223 -1.10 17.73 26.72
C ASP A 223 -0.28 16.47 27.01
N LEU A 224 -0.35 15.48 26.12
CA LEU A 224 0.47 14.27 26.17
C LEU A 224 1.92 14.52 25.70
N GLY A 225 2.24 15.70 25.19
CA GLY A 225 3.56 16.05 24.67
C GLY A 225 3.97 15.25 23.44
N VAL A 226 2.99 14.77 22.68
CA VAL A 226 3.19 14.06 21.41
C VAL A 226 3.35 15.12 20.32
N LYS A 227 4.56 15.23 19.77
CA LYS A 227 4.86 16.15 18.67
C LYS A 227 4.90 15.38 17.35
N GLU A 228 4.16 15.87 16.37
CA GLU A 228 4.30 15.43 15.00
C GLU A 228 5.67 15.87 14.49
N ASN A 229 6.39 14.95 13.84
CA ASN A 229 7.63 15.30 13.15
C ASN A 229 7.27 15.79 11.76
N GLU A 230 7.50 17.08 11.52
CA GLU A 230 7.39 17.72 10.19
C GLU A 230 8.41 17.15 9.19
#